data_AF-A0A699SLG6-F1
#
_entry.id   AF-A0A699SLG6-F1
#
_cell.length_a   1.000
_cell.length_b   1.000
_cell.length_c   1.000
_cell.angle_alpha   90.00
_cell.angle_beta   90.00
_cell.angle_gamma   90.00
#
_symmetry.space_group_name_H-M   'P 1'
#
loop_
_entity.id
_entity.type
_entity.pdbx_description
1 polymer ?
#
loop_
_entity_poly.entity_id
_entity_poly.type
_entity_poly.pdbx_seq_one_letter_code
_entity_poly.pdbx_strand_id
1 'polypeptide(L)'
;MRHRRWLELLKDYDTNIQYHPGKANVVTDALSQKSRIIACFNFRILHDLERLDVELCVRDSGGYWASMRIESKLMLHIKEAQKDDDELWAIVHNVED
;
A
#
# COMPACT_ATOMS: atom_id res chain seq x y z
N MET A 1 1.30 4.74 35.45
CA MET A 1 2.20 5.87 35.14
C MET A 1 1.76 6.77 33.99
N ARG A 2 0.74 6.44 33.16
CA ARG A 2 0.31 7.32 32.06
C ARG A 2 -0.44 8.57 32.53
N HIS A 3 -1.35 8.43 33.51
CA HIS A 3 -2.17 9.56 34.01
C HIS A 3 -1.37 10.76 34.54
N ARG A 4 -0.23 10.52 35.20
CA ARG A 4 0.58 11.60 35.79
C ARG A 4 1.26 12.47 34.73
N ARG A 5 1.75 11.87 33.64
CA ARG A 5 2.34 12.60 32.50
C ARG A 5 1.30 13.46 31.76
N TRP A 6 0.06 12.99 31.65
CA TRP A 6 -1.02 13.77 31.04
C TRP A 6 -1.37 15.02 31.85
N LEU A 7 -1.37 14.91 33.18
CA LEU A 7 -1.65 16.05 34.07
C LEU A 7 -0.53 17.09 34.06
N GLU A 8 0.73 16.68 33.87
CA GLU A 8 1.86 17.61 33.70
C GLU A 8 1.72 18.42 32.41
N LEU A 9 1.40 17.76 31.29
CA LEU A 9 1.16 18.44 30.00
C LEU A 9 -0.02 19.41 30.06
N LEU A 10 -1.13 19.02 30.69
CA LEU A 10 -2.33 19.85 30.77
C LEU A 10 -2.13 21.13 31.59
N LYS A 11 -1.13 21.21 32.47
CA LYS A 11 -0.85 22.42 33.26
C LYS A 11 -0.32 23.59 32.43
N ASP A 12 0.34 23.30 31.31
CA ASP A 12 0.96 24.31 30.47
C ASP A 12 -0.02 24.91 29.43
N TYR A 13 -1.23 24.34 29.33
CA TYR A 13 -2.28 24.81 28.44
C TYR A 13 -3.42 25.42 29.25
N ASP A 14 -3.85 26.65 28.91
CA ASP A 14 -5.06 27.27 29.46
C ASP A 14 -6.29 26.57 28.86
N THR A 15 -6.61 25.38 29.37
CA THR A 15 -7.63 24.49 28.83
C THR A 15 -8.69 24.17 29.88
N ASN A 16 -9.95 24.47 29.53
CA ASN A 16 -11.10 24.04 30.31
C ASN A 16 -11.67 22.76 29.68
N ILE A 17 -11.56 21.63 30.39
CA ILE A 17 -12.03 20.33 29.89
C ILE A 17 -13.55 20.30 29.95
N GLN A 18 -14.21 20.54 28.82
CA GLN A 18 -15.66 20.37 28.69
C GLN A 18 -15.99 18.99 28.14
N TYR A 19 -16.51 18.12 29.00
CA TYR A 19 -16.99 16.80 28.58
C TYR A 19 -18.43 16.90 28.05
N HIS A 20 -18.62 16.54 26.78
CA HIS A 20 -19.93 16.50 26.13
C HIS A 20 -20.26 15.05 25.75
N PRO A 21 -21.01 14.31 26.61
CA PRO A 21 -21.39 12.94 26.30
C PRO A 21 -22.15 12.89 24.96
N GLY A 22 -21.68 12.05 24.05
CA GLY A 22 -22.31 11.86 22.73
C GLY A 22 -21.89 12.83 21.61
N LYS A 23 -21.14 13.91 21.89
CA LYS A 23 -20.59 14.81 20.84
C LYS A 23 -19.09 14.61 20.61
N ALA A 24 -18.32 14.43 21.69
CA ALA A 24 -16.86 14.28 21.59
C ALA A 24 -16.42 13.00 20.86
N ASN A 25 -17.24 11.94 20.95
CA ASN A 25 -16.93 10.67 20.30
C ASN A 25 -17.32 10.65 18.83
N VAL A 26 -18.26 11.48 18.35
CA VAL A 26 -18.73 11.39 16.96
C VAL A 26 -17.64 11.76 15.96
N VAL A 27 -16.92 12.84 16.21
CA VAL A 27 -15.80 13.27 15.34
C VAL A 27 -14.65 12.27 15.43
N THR A 28 -14.32 11.82 16.63
CA THR A 28 -13.25 10.85 16.87
C THR A 28 -13.56 9.49 16.23
N ASP A 29 -14.79 9.01 16.36
CA ASP A 29 -15.28 7.77 15.76
C ASP A 29 -15.34 7.89 14.24
N ALA A 30 -15.82 9.00 13.69
CA ALA A 30 -15.83 9.23 12.25
C ALA A 30 -14.40 9.24 11.65
N LEU A 31 -13.45 9.89 12.33
CA LEU A 31 -12.04 9.91 11.91
C LEU A 31 -11.40 8.52 12.04
N SER A 32 -11.65 7.81 13.14
CA SER A 32 -11.17 6.45 13.38
C SER A 32 -11.75 5.45 12.37
N GLN A 33 -13.02 5.60 12.01
CA GLN A 33 -13.65 4.77 11.00
C GLN A 33 -13.04 5.01 9.62
N LYS A 34 -12.79 6.27 9.24
CA LYS A 34 -12.12 6.60 7.98
C LYS A 34 -10.71 6.04 7.93
N SER A 35 -9.93 6.18 8.99
CA SER A 35 -8.55 5.65 9.06
C SER A 35 -8.53 4.12 9.00
N ARG A 36 -9.47 3.45 9.68
CA ARG A 36 -9.65 1.99 9.59
C ARG A 36 -9.97 1.54 8.18
N ILE A 37 -10.90 2.20 7.49
CA ILE A 37 -11.25 1.85 6.10
C ILE A 37 -10.03 1.97 5.20
N ILE A 38 -9.30 3.10 5.28
CA ILE A 38 -8.08 3.31 4.49
C ILE A 38 -7.03 2.24 4.79
N ALA A 39 -6.80 1.92 6.07
CA ALA A 39 -5.86 0.88 6.46
C ALA A 39 -6.27 -0.50 5.93
N CYS A 40 -7.56 -0.86 5.98
CA CYS A 40 -8.07 -2.10 5.43
C CYS A 40 -7.93 -2.19 3.90
N PHE A 41 -8.17 -1.08 3.19
CA PHE A 41 -7.96 -1.01 1.74
C PHE A 41 -6.49 -1.18 1.38
N ASN A 42 -5.60 -0.47 2.07
CA ASN A 42 -4.16 -0.59 1.86
C ASN A 42 -3.66 -2.01 2.12
N PHE A 43 -4.16 -2.68 3.18
CA PHE A 43 -3.80 -4.06 3.48
C PHE A 43 -4.20 -5.03 2.36
N ARG A 44 -5.42 -4.90 1.81
CA ARG A 44 -5.86 -5.71 0.66
C ARG A 44 -5.00 -5.48 -0.57
N ILE A 45 -4.72 -4.21 -0.88
CA ILE A 45 -3.89 -3.86 -2.05
C ILE A 45 -2.47 -4.41 -1.88
N LEU A 46 -1.86 -4.27 -0.69
CA LEU A 46 -0.54 -4.82 -0.40
C LEU A 46 -0.50 -6.35 -0.57
N HIS A 47 -1.49 -7.05 -0.02
CA HIS A 47 -1.59 -8.50 -0.15
C HIS A 47 -1.82 -8.96 -1.60
N ASP A 48 -2.64 -8.23 -2.36
CA ASP A 48 -2.86 -8.52 -3.79
C ASP A 48 -1.60 -8.28 -4.62
N LEU A 49 -0.80 -7.26 -4.30
CA LEU A 49 0.48 -6.98 -4.95
C LEU A 49 1.54 -8.04 -4.63
N GLU A 50 1.61 -8.49 -3.37
CA GLU A 50 2.46 -9.62 -2.96
C GLU A 50 2.08 -10.90 -3.71
N ARG A 51 0.78 -11.18 -3.84
CA ARG A 51 0.28 -12.34 -4.60
C ARG A 51 0.61 -12.28 -6.09
N LEU A 52 0.78 -11.07 -6.64
CA LEU A 52 1.10 -10.83 -8.04
C LEU A 52 2.61 -10.69 -8.29
N ASP A 53 3.45 -10.89 -7.26
CA ASP A 53 4.92 -10.72 -7.33
C ASP A 53 5.32 -9.31 -7.85
N VAL A 54 4.56 -8.29 -7.43
CA VAL A 54 4.80 -6.89 -7.82
C VAL A 54 5.64 -6.19 -6.75
N GLU A 55 6.86 -5.78 -7.14
CA GLU A 55 7.79 -5.05 -6.28
C GLU A 55 7.44 -3.54 -6.21
N LEU A 56 7.29 -3.01 -4.99
CA LEU A 56 6.91 -1.61 -4.76
C LEU A 56 8.14 -0.74 -4.44
N CYS A 57 8.62 0.03 -5.42
CA CYS A 57 9.72 0.99 -5.23
C CYS A 57 9.21 2.38 -4.80
N VAL A 58 9.43 2.76 -3.55
CA VAL A 58 9.18 4.14 -3.08
C VAL A 58 10.43 4.98 -3.34
N ARG A 59 10.33 5.99 -4.21
CA ARG A 59 11.42 6.96 -4.47
C ARG A 59 11.19 8.21 -3.63
N ASP A 60 12.22 8.67 -2.94
CA ASP A 60 12.22 9.84 -2.05
C ASP A 60 12.06 11.16 -2.83
N SER A 61 10.88 11.42 -3.38
CA SER A 61 10.50 12.77 -3.80
C SER A 61 9.57 13.34 -2.74
N GLY A 62 10.00 14.40 -2.05
CA GLY A 62 9.29 15.07 -0.95
C GLY A 62 7.94 15.71 -1.27
N GLY A 63 7.22 15.21 -2.27
CA GLY A 63 5.81 15.49 -2.53
C GLY A 63 5.07 14.16 -2.73
N TYR A 64 3.97 13.97 -2.01
CA TYR A 64 3.12 12.78 -2.11
C TYR A 64 2.49 12.65 -3.50
N TRP A 65 3.24 12.09 -4.44
CA TRP A 65 2.75 11.53 -5.69
C TRP A 65 3.41 10.17 -5.85
N ALA A 66 2.74 9.12 -5.35
CA ALA A 66 3.16 7.76 -5.60
C ALA A 66 2.94 7.45 -7.08
N SER A 67 3.98 7.59 -7.92
CA SER A 67 3.95 7.08 -9.29
C SER A 67 4.36 5.60 -9.26
N MET A 68 3.39 4.70 -9.34
CA MET A 68 3.65 3.26 -9.48
C MET A 68 3.85 2.94 -10.97
N ARG A 69 5.06 2.54 -11.36
CA ARG A 69 5.31 1.92 -12.66
C ARG A 69 5.37 0.41 -12.45
N ILE A 70 4.39 -0.30 -13.00
CA ILE A 70 4.37 -1.76 -13.04
C ILE A 70 5.01 -2.16 -14.37
N GLU A 71 6.22 -2.72 -14.33
CA GLU A 71 6.86 -3.33 -15.50
C GLU A 71 6.78 -4.85 -15.36
N SER A 72 6.02 -5.49 -16.26
CA SER A 72 5.84 -6.94 -16.27
C SER A 72 7.08 -7.64 -16.83
N LYS A 73 7.61 -8.61 -16.07
CA LYS A 73 8.70 -9.51 -16.52
C LYS A 73 8.19 -10.66 -17.40
N LEU A 74 6.90 -10.74 -17.69
CA LEU A 74 6.28 -11.83 -18.47
C LEU A 74 6.96 -12.03 -19.83
N MET A 75 7.33 -10.93 -20.50
CA MET A 75 7.99 -11.00 -21.79
C MET A 75 9.41 -11.58 -21.72
N LEU A 76 10.12 -11.39 -20.59
CA LEU A 76 11.41 -12.05 -20.35
C LEU A 76 11.20 -13.55 -20.15
N HIS A 77 10.24 -13.94 -19.31
CA HIS A 77 9.94 -15.36 -19.06
C HIS A 77 9.48 -16.10 -20.32
N ILE A 78 8.65 -15.46 -21.16
CA ILE A 78 8.25 -16.04 -22.46
C ILE A 78 9.49 -16.26 -23.32
N LYS A 79 10.36 -15.25 -23.45
CA LYS A 79 11.60 -15.38 -24.25
C LYS A 79 12.56 -16.44 -23.73
N GLU A 80 12.63 -16.62 -22.41
CA GLU A 80 13.46 -17.65 -21.79
C GLU A 80 12.89 -19.05 -22.02
N ALA A 81 11.59 -19.23 -21.80
CA ALA A 81 10.91 -20.50 -22.03
C ALA A 81 10.93 -20.93 -23.51
N GLN A 82 10.87 -19.98 -24.44
CA GLN A 82 10.92 -20.25 -25.87
C GLN A 82 12.31 -20.67 -26.39
N LYS A 83 13.39 -20.46 -25.62
CA LYS A 83 14.75 -20.86 -26.07
C LYS A 83 14.93 -22.37 -26.13
N ASP A 84 14.29 -23.09 -25.20
CA ASP A 84 14.44 -24.53 -25.02
C ASP A 84 13.24 -25.30 -25.61
N ASP A 85 12.39 -24.64 -26.41
CA ASP A 85 11.20 -25.24 -27.01
C ASP A 85 11.49 -25.71 -28.46
N ASP A 86 11.75 -27.00 -28.59
CA ASP A 86 12.07 -27.66 -29.86
C ASP A 86 10.90 -27.63 -30.87
N GLU A 87 9.64 -27.63 -30.40
CA GLU A 87 8.47 -27.53 -31.27
C GLU A 87 8.36 -26.14 -31.91
N LEU A 88 8.64 -25.09 -31.14
CA LEU A 88 8.68 -23.73 -31.67
C LEU A 88 9.81 -23.56 -32.70
N TRP A 89 10.99 -24.12 -32.46
CA TRP A 89 12.08 -24.12 -33.45
C TRP A 89 11.73 -24.87 -34.73
N ALA A 90 11.02 -25.99 -34.63
CA ALA A 90 10.53 -26.74 -35.78
C ALA A 90 9.51 -25.93 -36.60
N ILE A 91 8.63 -25.16 -35.94
CA ILE A 91 7.68 -24.28 -36.63
C ILE A 91 8.39 -23.11 -37.32
N VAL A 92 9.37 -22.48 -36.67
CA VAL A 92 10.16 -21.38 -37.26
C VAL A 92 10.87 -21.84 -38.54
N HIS A 93 11.49 -23.03 -38.52
CA HIS A 93 12.18 -23.57 -39.69
C HIS A 93 11.23 -23.84 -40.87
N ASN A 94 9.98 -24.27 -40.60
CA ASN A 94 8.99 -24.53 -41.64
C ASN A 94 8.36 -23.26 -42.25
N VAL A 95 8.62 -22.08 -41.68
CA VAL A 95 8.12 -20.77 -42.17
C VAL A 95 9.16 -20.04 -43.02
N GLU A 96 10.44 -20.44 -42.91
CA GLU A 96 11.55 -19.85 -43.69
C GLU A 96 11.81 -20.58 -45.03
N ASP A 97 11.18 -21.74 -45.26
CA ASP A 97 11.14 -22.48 -46.53
C ASP A 97 9.93 -22.07 -47.42
#